data_AF-A0A286IM21-F1
#
_entry.id   AF-A0A286IM21-F1
#
_cell.length_a   1.000
_cell.length_b   1.000
_cell.length_c   1.000
_cell.angle_alpha   90.00
_cell.angle_beta   90.00
_cell.angle_gamma   90.00
#
_symmetry.space_group_name_H-M   'P 1'
#
loop_
_entity.id
_entity.type
_entity.pdbx_description
1 polymer ?
#
loop_
_entity_poly.entity_id
_entity_poly.type
_entity_poly.pdbx_seq_one_letter_code
_entity_poly.pdbx_strand_id
1 'polypeptide(L)'
;MLLILSTCFTHLFGQLTVSGASHGSVNSNYTLTTSSPPHYIVDAGTNKYRYSYQQQDFHHFFYIVRINNKWTLLTDSYYTDFGGGVWYYALNIDQNTSTDIDPPCTGIFDSYSGVYPNSQLIGVDNIIMTGATCIVQPVTSMASIISPFGISLPQMTTTQINAQANPTAGTVVWNSTLACLYVFNGTTWVCNN
;
A
#
# COMPACT_ATOMS: atom_id res chain seq x y z
N MET A 1 31.99 20.08 -8.75
CA MET A 1 31.29 18.81 -8.52
C MET A 1 29.82 19.16 -8.26
N LEU A 2 28.96 18.94 -9.26
CA LEU A 2 27.55 19.33 -9.23
C LEU A 2 26.77 18.22 -8.52
N LEU A 3 26.23 18.52 -7.34
CA LEU A 3 25.41 17.59 -6.55
C LEU A 3 23.98 17.66 -7.11
N ILE A 4 23.60 16.69 -7.94
CA ILE A 4 22.22 16.55 -8.41
C ILE A 4 21.44 15.84 -7.29
N LEU A 5 20.69 16.59 -6.48
CA LEU A 5 19.64 16.03 -5.64
C LEU A 5 18.50 15.59 -6.57
N SER A 6 18.49 14.32 -6.95
CA SER A 6 17.34 13.69 -7.57
C SER A 6 16.31 13.41 -6.47
N THR A 7 15.30 14.28 -6.34
CA THR A 7 14.09 13.96 -5.59
C THR A 7 13.33 12.91 -6.38
N CYS A 8 13.64 11.64 -6.12
CA CYS A 8 12.91 10.52 -6.69
C CYS A 8 11.51 10.51 -6.05
N PHE A 9 10.50 11.03 -6.76
CA PHE A 9 9.11 10.76 -6.41
C PHE A 9 8.86 9.30 -6.73
N THR A 10 9.03 8.43 -5.74
CA THR A 10 8.68 7.02 -5.87
C THR A 10 7.16 6.92 -5.88
N HIS A 11 6.59 6.66 -7.06
CA HIS A 11 5.21 6.22 -7.15
C HIS A 11 5.07 4.91 -6.36
N LEU A 12 4.21 4.92 -5.34
CA LEU A 12 3.89 3.74 -4.56
C LEU A 12 3.09 2.79 -5.43
N PHE A 13 3.66 1.62 -5.72
CA PHE A 13 2.97 0.52 -6.40
C PHE A 13 2.67 -0.55 -5.35
N GLY A 14 1.39 -0.72 -5.00
CA GLY A 14 0.92 -1.88 -4.23
C GLY A 14 0.38 -2.92 -5.19
N GLN A 15 0.77 -4.19 -5.01
CA GLN A 15 0.15 -5.32 -5.70
C GLN A 15 -0.94 -5.91 -4.79
N LEU A 16 -2.19 -5.79 -5.21
CA LEU A 16 -3.33 -6.40 -4.53
C LEU A 16 -3.64 -7.75 -5.19
N THR A 17 -3.60 -8.85 -4.46
CA THR A 17 -4.26 -10.10 -4.89
C THR A 17 -5.63 -10.18 -4.21
N VAL A 18 -6.69 -10.29 -5.00
CA VAL A 18 -8.05 -10.57 -4.50
C VAL A 18 -8.34 -12.05 -4.69
N SER A 19 -8.51 -12.81 -3.60
CA SER A 19 -8.96 -14.20 -3.65
C SER A 19 -10.37 -14.34 -3.06
N GLY A 20 -11.19 -15.22 -3.64
CA GLY A 20 -12.54 -15.53 -3.13
C GLY A 20 -13.71 -14.71 -3.69
N ALA A 21 -13.48 -13.76 -4.61
CA ALA A 21 -14.56 -12.96 -5.20
C ALA A 21 -15.43 -13.78 -6.18
N SER A 22 -16.75 -13.62 -6.15
CA SER A 22 -17.69 -14.33 -7.05
C SER A 22 -17.88 -13.67 -8.43
N HIS A 23 -17.42 -12.42 -8.63
CA HIS A 23 -17.56 -11.69 -9.90
C HIS A 23 -16.22 -11.15 -10.41
N GLY A 24 -15.89 -11.50 -11.66
CA GLY A 24 -14.85 -10.95 -12.52
C GLY A 24 -13.52 -10.59 -11.85
N SER A 25 -12.54 -11.51 -11.92
CA SER A 25 -11.10 -11.34 -11.57
C SER A 25 -10.63 -12.00 -10.26
N VAL A 26 -11.11 -13.20 -9.95
CA VAL A 26 -10.52 -14.03 -8.87
C VAL A 26 -9.02 -14.24 -9.14
N ASN A 27 -8.18 -14.02 -8.13
CA ASN A 27 -6.72 -14.18 -8.16
C ASN A 27 -5.98 -13.24 -9.12
N SER A 28 -6.49 -12.01 -9.31
CA SER A 28 -5.81 -10.99 -10.12
C SER A 28 -4.92 -10.09 -9.27
N ASN A 29 -3.80 -9.68 -9.87
CA ASN A 29 -2.84 -8.74 -9.31
C ASN A 29 -3.13 -7.32 -9.82
N TYR A 30 -3.39 -6.39 -8.91
CA TYR A 30 -3.67 -4.99 -9.28
C TYR A 30 -2.55 -4.07 -8.84
N THR A 31 -2.08 -3.21 -9.74
CA THR A 31 -1.11 -2.15 -9.43
C THR A 31 -1.87 -0.88 -9.05
N LEU A 32 -1.81 -0.48 -7.78
CA LEU A 32 -2.47 0.72 -7.29
C LEU A 32 -1.66 1.98 -7.58
N THR A 33 -2.34 3.08 -7.90
CA THR A 33 -1.74 4.41 -8.06
C THR A 33 -2.46 5.44 -7.18
N THR A 34 -1.74 6.46 -6.72
CA THR A 34 -2.35 7.56 -5.96
C THR A 34 -3.13 8.47 -6.90
N SER A 35 -4.45 8.57 -6.71
CA SER A 35 -5.28 9.56 -7.40
C SER A 35 -6.48 9.95 -6.55
N SER A 36 -7.04 11.14 -6.76
CA SER A 36 -8.23 11.56 -6.03
C SER A 36 -9.48 10.85 -6.59
N PRO A 37 -10.24 10.12 -5.77
CA PRO A 37 -11.56 9.65 -6.16
C PRO A 37 -12.50 10.86 -6.30
N PRO A 38 -13.36 10.90 -7.33
CA PRO A 38 -14.19 12.07 -7.60
C PRO A 38 -15.40 12.24 -6.66
N HIS A 39 -15.84 11.20 -5.92
CA HIS A 39 -17.18 11.22 -5.29
C HIS A 39 -17.29 10.73 -3.84
N TYR A 40 -16.20 10.37 -3.15
CA TYR A 40 -16.27 9.86 -1.78
C TYR A 40 -15.77 10.87 -0.75
N ILE A 41 -16.55 11.06 0.33
CA ILE A 41 -16.07 11.73 1.54
C ILE A 41 -15.18 10.73 2.26
N VAL A 42 -13.88 10.91 2.10
CA VAL A 42 -12.84 10.07 2.73
C VAL A 42 -12.26 10.78 3.94
N ASP A 43 -11.72 10.01 4.87
CA ASP A 43 -11.08 10.55 6.06
C ASP A 43 -9.91 11.45 5.69
N ALA A 44 -9.79 12.58 6.39
CA ALA A 44 -8.68 13.52 6.19
C ALA A 44 -7.33 12.86 6.53
N GLY A 45 -6.29 13.25 5.77
CA GLY A 45 -4.92 12.77 6.02
C GLY A 45 -4.65 11.33 5.62
N THR A 46 -5.48 10.73 4.77
CA THR A 46 -5.33 9.35 4.28
C THR A 46 -4.91 9.29 2.83
N ASN A 47 -4.10 8.28 2.48
CA ASN A 47 -3.77 7.97 1.10
C ASN A 47 -4.95 7.29 0.42
N LYS A 48 -5.04 7.54 -0.89
CA LYS A 48 -6.14 7.07 -1.74
C LYS A 48 -5.55 6.32 -2.91
N TYR A 49 -6.04 5.11 -3.13
CA TYR A 49 -5.52 4.23 -4.15
C TYR A 49 -6.58 4.00 -5.20
N ARG A 50 -6.18 4.04 -6.46
CA ARG A 50 -7.04 3.74 -7.60
C ARG A 50 -6.36 2.77 -8.53
N TYR A 51 -7.14 1.84 -9.05
CA TYR A 51 -6.83 1.04 -10.21
C TYR A 51 -7.95 1.20 -11.25
N SER A 52 -7.57 1.22 -12.53
CA SER A 52 -8.49 1.32 -13.64
C SER A 52 -8.27 0.12 -14.55
N TYR A 53 -9.35 -0.53 -14.95
CA TYR A 53 -9.34 -1.61 -15.93
C TYR A 53 -10.45 -1.37 -16.94
N GLN A 54 -10.13 -1.56 -18.21
CA GLN A 54 -11.10 -1.41 -19.29
C GLN A 54 -11.43 -2.79 -19.86
N GLN A 55 -12.71 -3.11 -19.94
CA GLN A 55 -13.23 -4.34 -20.55
C GLN A 55 -14.32 -3.98 -21.55
N GLN A 56 -14.02 -4.09 -22.85
CA GLN A 56 -14.93 -3.66 -23.92
C GLN A 56 -15.38 -2.19 -23.67
N ASP A 57 -16.69 -1.99 -23.48
CA ASP A 57 -17.35 -0.68 -23.30
C ASP A 57 -17.48 -0.27 -21.81
N PHE A 58 -16.87 -1.05 -20.91
CA PHE A 58 -16.87 -0.79 -19.48
C PHE A 58 -15.51 -0.28 -18.99
N HIS A 59 -15.55 0.84 -18.28
CA HIS A 59 -14.44 1.31 -17.46
C HIS A 59 -14.73 0.94 -16.01
N HIS A 60 -13.99 -0.03 -15.49
CA HIS A 60 -14.04 -0.40 -14.08
C HIS A 60 -12.94 0.34 -13.32
N PHE A 61 -13.33 0.95 -12.21
CA PHE A 61 -12.40 1.54 -11.26
C PHE A 61 -12.52 0.83 -9.92
N PHE A 62 -11.38 0.55 -9.32
CA PHE A 62 -11.27 0.01 -7.97
C PHE A 62 -10.58 1.05 -7.11
N TYR A 63 -11.13 1.33 -5.94
CA TYR A 63 -10.56 2.28 -5.00
C TYR A 63 -10.33 1.62 -3.64
N ILE A 64 -9.19 1.91 -3.02
CA ILE A 64 -8.98 1.64 -1.59
C ILE A 64 -8.88 3.00 -0.90
N VAL A 65 -9.80 3.24 0.03
CA VAL A 65 -9.91 4.51 0.76
C VAL A 65 -10.30 4.26 2.21
N ARG A 66 -10.03 5.21 3.11
CA ARG A 66 -10.54 5.15 4.49
C ARG A 66 -11.78 6.02 4.63
N ILE A 67 -12.86 5.45 5.16
CA ILE A 67 -14.15 6.13 5.40
C ILE A 67 -14.60 5.78 6.81
N ASN A 68 -14.87 6.79 7.65
CA ASN A 68 -15.30 6.61 9.04
C ASN A 68 -14.32 5.73 9.84
N ASN A 69 -13.02 5.99 9.66
CA ASN A 69 -11.91 5.22 10.22
C ASN A 69 -11.86 3.76 9.78
N LYS A 70 -12.51 3.35 8.69
CA LYS A 70 -12.43 1.96 8.19
C LYS A 70 -11.91 1.94 6.77
N TRP A 71 -11.01 1.02 6.46
CA TRP A 71 -10.53 0.83 5.09
C TRP A 71 -11.61 0.16 4.26
N THR A 72 -11.90 0.72 3.10
CA THR A 72 -13.02 0.32 2.25
C THR A 72 -12.52 0.14 0.82
N LEU A 73 -12.83 -1.02 0.24
CA LEU A 73 -12.66 -1.30 -1.18
C LEU A 73 -13.95 -0.93 -1.90
N LEU A 74 -13.88 0.08 -2.77
CA LEU A 74 -14.99 0.55 -3.57
C LEU A 74 -14.78 0.14 -5.02
N THR A 75 -15.87 -0.13 -5.72
CA THR A 75 -15.87 -0.30 -7.17
C THR A 75 -16.80 0.68 -7.82
N ASP A 76 -16.36 1.21 -8.94
CA ASP A 76 -17.13 2.07 -9.81
C ASP A 76 -17.08 1.47 -11.22
N SER A 77 -18.20 1.46 -11.91
CA SER A 77 -18.26 1.04 -13.31
C SER A 77 -18.96 2.12 -14.12
N TYR A 78 -18.24 2.63 -15.11
CA TYR A 78 -18.73 3.62 -16.07
C TYR A 78 -18.97 2.97 -17.44
N TYR A 79 -20.15 3.25 -18.01
CA TYR A 79 -20.55 2.76 -19.33
C TYR A 79 -20.57 3.90 -20.34
N THR A 80 -19.81 3.79 -21.43
CA THR A 80 -19.61 4.88 -22.39
C THR A 80 -20.77 5.06 -23.38
N ASP A 81 -21.56 4.00 -23.66
CA ASP A 81 -22.32 3.94 -24.91
C ASP A 81 -23.86 4.13 -24.78
N PHE A 82 -24.43 4.14 -23.57
CA PHE A 82 -25.90 4.25 -23.33
C PHE A 82 -26.31 5.42 -22.41
N GLY A 83 -25.61 6.55 -22.45
CA GLY A 83 -26.06 7.76 -21.75
C GLY A 83 -25.67 7.86 -20.26
N GLY A 84 -24.57 7.20 -19.85
CA GLY A 84 -23.75 7.68 -18.72
C GLY A 84 -24.30 7.46 -17.31
N GLY A 85 -24.87 6.30 -17.00
CA GLY A 85 -25.13 5.91 -15.61
C GLY A 85 -23.86 5.42 -14.92
N VAL A 86 -23.43 6.10 -13.86
CA VAL A 86 -22.36 5.63 -12.95
C VAL A 86 -23.00 4.73 -11.90
N TRP A 87 -22.58 3.47 -11.82
CA TRP A 87 -23.06 2.55 -10.79
C TRP A 87 -21.98 2.37 -9.72
N TYR A 88 -22.30 2.80 -8.50
CA TYR A 88 -21.41 2.70 -7.35
C TYR A 88 -21.74 1.45 -6.54
N TYR A 89 -20.76 0.56 -6.38
CA TYR A 89 -20.88 -0.59 -5.49
C TYR A 89 -19.75 -0.52 -4.46
N ALA A 90 -20.14 -0.36 -3.19
CA ALA A 90 -19.20 -0.54 -2.08
C ALA A 90 -18.90 -2.04 -2.00
N LEU A 91 -17.71 -2.44 -2.44
CA LEU A 91 -17.42 -3.85 -2.61
C LEU A 91 -17.10 -4.48 -1.26
N ASN A 92 -16.23 -3.87 -0.44
CA ASN A 92 -15.94 -4.41 0.88
C ASN A 92 -15.50 -3.39 1.95
N ILE A 93 -15.77 -3.69 3.22
CA ILE A 93 -15.40 -2.86 4.38
C ILE A 93 -14.53 -3.68 5.34
N ASP A 94 -13.40 -3.11 5.77
CA ASP A 94 -12.62 -3.62 6.90
C ASP A 94 -13.45 -3.46 8.19
N GLN A 95 -13.64 -4.54 8.92
CA GLN A 95 -14.37 -4.52 10.19
C GLN A 95 -13.64 -3.66 11.24
N ASN A 96 -12.32 -3.54 11.13
CA ASN A 96 -11.49 -2.83 12.09
C ASN A 96 -11.41 -1.34 11.78
N THR A 97 -11.41 -0.55 12.84
CA THR A 97 -11.06 0.86 12.73
C THR A 97 -9.54 1.01 12.59
N SER A 98 -9.08 1.84 11.67
CA SER A 98 -7.68 2.21 11.47
C SER A 98 -7.53 3.73 11.52
N THR A 99 -6.42 4.19 12.09
CA THR A 99 -5.96 5.58 12.03
C THR A 99 -4.78 5.75 11.07
N ASP A 100 -4.36 4.68 10.40
CA ASP A 100 -3.17 4.66 9.56
C ASP A 100 -3.39 5.40 8.24
N ILE A 101 -2.35 6.05 7.74
CA ILE A 101 -2.39 6.76 6.46
C ILE A 101 -2.57 5.82 5.26
N ASP A 102 -2.13 4.55 5.40
CA ASP A 102 -2.13 3.52 4.36
C ASP A 102 -2.97 2.30 4.79
N PRO A 103 -3.58 1.55 3.85
CA PRO A 103 -4.36 0.35 4.15
C PRO A 103 -3.48 -0.78 4.69
N PRO A 104 -4.05 -1.68 5.51
CA PRO A 104 -3.31 -2.81 6.04
C PRO A 104 -2.86 -3.76 4.91
N CYS A 105 -1.67 -4.34 5.06
CA CYS A 105 -1.11 -5.33 4.11
C CYS A 105 -1.94 -6.61 4.01
N THR A 106 -2.65 -6.93 5.09
CA THR A 106 -3.47 -8.12 5.26
C THR A 106 -4.76 -7.72 5.95
N GLY A 107 -5.88 -8.20 5.43
CA GLY A 107 -7.18 -7.92 6.00
C GLY A 107 -8.23 -8.83 5.40
N ILE A 108 -9.28 -9.08 6.19
CA ILE A 108 -10.52 -9.66 5.72
C ILE A 108 -11.47 -8.50 5.51
N PHE A 109 -11.95 -8.35 4.29
CA PHE A 109 -12.97 -7.37 3.98
C PHE A 109 -14.28 -8.08 3.70
N ASP A 110 -15.35 -7.61 4.32
CA ASP A 110 -16.69 -8.19 4.11
C ASP A 110 -17.32 -7.60 2.86
N SER A 111 -17.84 -8.46 1.99
CA SER A 111 -18.51 -8.05 0.77
C SER A 111 -19.90 -7.46 1.03
N TYR A 112 -20.17 -6.27 0.51
CA TYR A 112 -21.50 -5.68 0.52
C TYR A 112 -22.05 -5.59 -0.92
N SER A 113 -23.35 -5.83 -1.09
CA SER A 113 -24.03 -5.63 -2.37
C SER A 113 -25.13 -4.60 -2.20
N GLY A 114 -25.04 -3.51 -2.96
CA GLY A 114 -26.06 -2.46 -2.99
C GLY A 114 -25.48 -1.07 -3.17
N VAL A 115 -26.38 -0.10 -3.37
CA VAL A 115 -26.05 1.32 -3.48
C VAL A 115 -25.77 1.84 -2.07
N TYR A 116 -24.58 2.44 -1.84
CA TYR A 116 -24.29 3.13 -0.58
C TYR A 116 -25.16 4.40 -0.47
N PRO A 117 -25.72 4.76 0.71
CA PRO A 117 -25.50 4.19 2.05
C PRO A 117 -26.45 3.03 2.44
N ASN A 118 -27.34 2.63 1.55
CA ASN A 118 -28.39 1.65 1.77
C ASN A 118 -28.03 0.23 1.29
N SER A 119 -26.74 -0.13 1.34
CA SER A 119 -26.25 -1.45 0.97
C SER A 119 -26.68 -2.51 1.99
N GLN A 120 -27.13 -3.67 1.50
CA GLN A 120 -27.50 -4.81 2.33
C GLN A 120 -26.38 -5.85 2.24
N LEU A 121 -26.10 -6.56 3.33
CA LEU A 121 -25.18 -7.71 3.30
C LEU A 121 -25.80 -8.79 2.41
N ILE A 122 -25.20 -9.09 1.26
CA ILE A 122 -25.60 -10.20 0.38
C ILE A 122 -24.41 -11.12 0.25
N GLY A 123 -24.30 -12.07 1.18
CA GLY A 123 -23.18 -13.02 1.25
C GLY A 123 -21.92 -12.41 1.87
N VAL A 124 -21.19 -13.25 2.61
CA VAL A 124 -19.85 -12.93 3.12
C VAL A 124 -18.84 -13.61 2.21
N ASP A 125 -18.64 -13.04 1.01
CA ASP A 125 -17.45 -13.39 0.23
C ASP A 125 -16.29 -12.65 0.88
N ASN A 126 -15.55 -13.37 1.73
CA ASN A 126 -14.37 -12.81 2.38
C ASN A 126 -13.33 -12.49 1.30
N ILE A 127 -13.15 -11.21 1.00
CA ILE A 127 -12.02 -10.79 0.18
C ILE A 127 -10.80 -10.72 1.08
N ILE A 128 -9.87 -11.64 0.82
CA ILE A 128 -8.57 -11.64 1.49
C ILE A 128 -7.62 -10.79 0.65
N MET A 129 -7.15 -9.69 1.22
CA MET A 129 -6.01 -8.96 0.67
C MET A 129 -4.74 -9.73 1.04
N THR A 130 -4.15 -10.42 0.07
CA THR A 130 -2.83 -11.03 0.22
C THR A 130 -1.83 -10.32 -0.68
N GLY A 131 -1.10 -9.36 -0.13
CA GLY A 131 0.09 -8.80 -0.75
C GLY A 131 1.25 -8.98 0.21
N ALA A 132 2.35 -9.59 -0.24
CA ALA A 132 3.57 -9.69 0.57
C ALA A 132 4.14 -8.31 0.95
N THR A 133 3.71 -7.25 0.26
CA THR A 133 4.19 -5.88 0.44
C THR A 133 3.11 -4.85 0.07
N CYS A 134 2.23 -4.44 0.99
CA CYS A 134 1.89 -3.02 1.01
C CYS A 134 3.15 -2.36 1.54
N ILE A 135 4.01 -1.88 0.64
CA ILE A 135 5.35 -1.44 1.00
C ILE A 135 5.18 -0.25 1.94
N VAL A 136 5.31 -0.51 3.24
CA VAL A 136 5.75 0.45 4.24
C VAL A 136 6.87 1.21 3.56
N GLN A 137 6.73 2.54 3.45
CA GLN A 137 7.71 3.51 2.97
C GLN A 137 9.06 2.88 2.68
N PRO A 138 9.66 2.98 1.46
CA PRO A 138 11.02 2.51 1.27
C PRO A 138 11.84 3.12 2.39
N VAL A 139 12.22 2.29 3.37
CA VAL A 139 13.02 2.73 4.50
C VAL A 139 14.22 3.29 3.82
N THR A 140 14.39 4.61 3.93
CA THR A 140 15.36 5.35 3.12
C THR A 140 16.68 4.62 3.22
N SER A 141 17.02 3.86 2.17
CA SER A 141 18.23 3.09 2.15
C SER A 141 19.32 4.13 1.98
N MET A 142 19.90 4.57 3.09
CA MET A 142 21.03 5.49 3.06
C MET A 142 22.12 4.80 2.26
N ALA A 143 22.49 5.35 1.11
CA ALA A 143 23.56 4.79 0.33
C ALA A 143 24.89 4.95 1.09
N SER A 144 25.77 3.96 0.97
CA SER A 144 27.16 4.14 1.37
C SER A 144 27.79 5.25 0.52
N ILE A 145 28.55 6.14 1.14
CA ILE A 145 29.30 7.17 0.42
C ILE A 145 30.75 6.71 0.35
N ILE A 146 31.27 6.56 -0.87
CA ILE A 146 32.71 6.32 -1.09
C ILE A 146 33.34 7.67 -1.40
N SER A 147 34.36 8.04 -0.62
CA SER A 147 35.17 9.23 -0.82
C SER A 147 36.64 8.84 -0.94
N PRO A 148 37.52 9.72 -1.45
CA PRO A 148 38.97 9.46 -1.48
C PRO A 148 39.58 9.17 -0.09
N PHE A 149 38.89 9.54 0.98
CA PHE A 149 39.37 9.42 2.36
C PHE A 149 38.69 8.31 3.16
N GLY A 150 37.77 7.55 2.55
CA GLY A 150 37.12 6.43 3.21
C GLY A 150 35.72 6.11 2.70
N ILE A 151 35.16 5.05 3.28
CA ILE A 151 33.80 4.56 3.04
C ILE A 151 32.94 4.93 4.23
N SER A 152 31.92 5.76 4.01
CA SER A 152 30.85 5.99 4.98
C SER A 152 29.79 4.93 4.80
N LEU A 153 29.50 4.18 5.86
CA LEU A 153 28.43 3.20 5.87
C LEU A 153 27.05 3.87 5.91
N PRO A 154 25.98 3.18 5.50
CA PRO A 154 24.62 3.63 5.73
C PRO A 154 24.42 3.91 7.22
N GLN A 155 24.04 5.14 7.57
CA GLN A 155 23.74 5.48 8.97
C GLN A 155 22.24 5.44 9.20
N MET A 156 21.79 4.83 10.29
CA MET A 156 20.36 4.72 10.60
C MET A 156 20.16 4.84 12.11
N THR A 157 19.01 5.38 12.53
CA THR A 157 18.58 5.31 13.93
C THR A 157 18.11 3.89 14.27
N THR A 158 18.05 3.56 15.56
CA THR A 158 17.52 2.25 16.01
C THR A 158 16.12 1.99 15.48
N THR A 159 15.26 3.02 15.46
CA THR A 159 13.89 2.91 14.91
C THR A 159 13.89 2.58 13.42
N GLN A 160 14.77 3.22 12.63
CA GLN A 160 14.89 2.95 11.20
C GLN A 160 15.44 1.55 10.91
N ILE A 161 16.39 1.07 11.71
CA ILE A 161 16.94 -0.29 11.60
C ILE A 161 15.86 -1.34 11.88
N ASN A 162 15.06 -1.14 12.93
CA ASN A 162 13.97 -2.04 13.29
C ASN A 162 12.81 -2.00 12.29
N ALA A 163 12.66 -0.89 11.55
CA ALA A 163 11.66 -0.76 10.49
C ALA A 163 12.07 -1.42 9.17
N GLN A 164 13.30 -1.94 9.04
CA GLN A 164 13.74 -2.68 7.86
C GLN A 164 13.01 -4.02 7.76
N ALA A 165 12.10 -4.14 6.79
CA ALA A 165 11.47 -5.40 6.46
C ALA A 165 12.43 -6.26 5.62
N ASN A 166 12.77 -7.45 6.11
CA ASN A 166 13.57 -8.46 5.41
C ASN A 166 15.00 -8.01 4.99
N PRO A 167 15.85 -7.52 5.90
CA PRO A 167 17.25 -7.27 5.58
C PRO A 167 17.97 -8.56 5.18
N THR A 168 18.91 -8.47 4.23
CA THR A 168 19.73 -9.61 3.82
C THR A 168 20.78 -9.92 4.90
N ALA A 169 21.03 -11.20 5.17
CA ALA A 169 22.13 -11.58 6.07
C ALA A 169 23.46 -10.98 5.58
N GLY A 170 24.22 -10.38 6.50
CA GLY A 170 25.45 -9.66 6.20
C GLY A 170 25.27 -8.17 5.85
N THR A 171 24.04 -7.63 5.83
CA THR A 171 23.84 -6.18 5.73
C THR A 171 24.50 -5.47 6.91
N VAL A 172 25.24 -4.40 6.62
CA VAL A 172 25.97 -3.59 7.60
C VAL A 172 25.44 -2.16 7.59
N VAL A 173 25.13 -1.64 8.78
CA VAL A 173 24.69 -0.25 8.99
C VAL A 173 25.35 0.32 10.25
N TRP A 174 25.58 1.62 10.28
CA TRP A 174 25.98 2.32 11.50
C TRP A 174 24.72 2.79 12.25
N ASN A 175 24.52 2.32 13.48
CA ASN A 175 23.43 2.78 14.32
C ASN A 175 23.81 4.11 14.98
N SER A 176 23.25 5.22 14.50
CA SER A 176 23.56 6.56 15.01
C SER A 176 22.97 6.83 16.40
N THR A 177 21.96 6.08 16.83
CA THR A 177 21.37 6.21 18.17
C THR A 177 22.27 5.60 19.24
N LEU A 178 22.83 4.43 18.96
CA LEU A 178 23.64 3.66 19.91
C LEU A 178 25.14 3.76 19.66
N ALA A 179 25.54 4.48 18.60
CA ALA A 179 26.93 4.64 18.15
C ALA A 179 27.66 3.29 18.00
N CYS A 180 27.02 2.33 17.31
CA CYS A 180 27.55 0.98 17.12
C CYS A 180 27.38 0.49 15.68
N LEU A 181 28.29 -0.35 15.22
CA LEU A 181 28.19 -1.04 13.94
C LEU A 181 27.21 -2.22 14.05
N TYR A 182 26.13 -2.17 13.29
CA TYR A 182 25.10 -3.20 13.29
C TYR A 182 25.25 -4.11 12.07
N VAL A 183 25.21 -5.42 12.30
CA VAL A 183 25.21 -6.44 11.24
C VAL A 183 23.96 -7.31 11.39
N PHE A 184 23.20 -7.48 10.31
CA PHE A 184 22.08 -8.40 10.31
C PHE A 184 22.58 -9.84 10.11
N ASN A 185 22.35 -10.73 11.07
CA ASN A 185 22.83 -12.11 11.02
C ASN A 185 21.89 -13.08 10.25
N GLY A 186 20.81 -12.55 9.65
CA GLY A 186 19.74 -13.34 9.03
C GLY A 186 18.50 -13.50 9.90
N THR A 187 18.57 -13.15 11.18
CA THR A 187 17.43 -13.20 12.11
C THR A 187 17.29 -11.90 12.91
N THR A 188 18.39 -11.38 13.43
CA THR A 188 18.44 -10.18 14.27
C THR A 188 19.60 -9.29 13.89
N TRP A 189 19.46 -8.01 14.21
CA TRP A 189 20.58 -7.09 14.18
C TRP A 189 21.48 -7.26 15.41
N VAL A 190 22.78 -7.40 15.18
CA VAL A 190 23.78 -7.56 16.24
C VAL A 190 24.71 -6.34 16.23
N CYS A 191 24.86 -5.71 17.39
CA CYS A 191 25.85 -4.66 17.62
C CYS A 191 27.23 -5.30 17.77
N ASN A 192 28.17 -4.92 16.91
CA ASN A 192 29.59 -5.24 17.01
C ASN A 192 30.36 -3.98 17.40
N ASN A 193 30.89 -3.98 18.62
CA ASN A 193 31.83 -2.96 19.11
C ASN A 193 33.27 -3.43 18.91
#